data_AF-A0A932HUI0-F1
#
_entry.id   AF-A0A932HUI0-F1
#
_cell.length_a   1.000
_cell.length_b   1.000
_cell.length_c   1.000
_cell.angle_alpha   90.00
_cell.angle_beta   90.00
_cell.angle_gamma   90.00
#
_symmetry.space_group_name_H-M   'P 1'
#
loop_
_entity.id
_entity.type
_entity.pdbx_description
1 polymer ?
#
loop_
_entity_poly.entity_id
_entity_poly.type
_entity_poly.pdbx_seq_one_letter_code
_entity_poly.pdbx_strand_id
1 'polypeptide(L)'
;MAMNRRRNPPGKLEQEVHFLCSRYRIDPRKEFGQHFVIDERVMNDLLSAAQIFPSDHIIEIGPGIGTLTVRILKATPHVTGIETDTRFQPILEKIH
;
A
#
# COMPACT_ATOMS: atom_id res chain seq x y z
N MET A 1 -15.44 27.38 22.09
CA MET A 1 -15.46 25.95 22.51
C MET A 1 -14.87 25.11 21.39
N ALA A 2 -13.66 24.57 21.56
CA ALA A 2 -13.05 23.69 20.56
C ALA A 2 -13.72 22.32 20.66
N MET A 3 -14.42 21.91 19.60
CA MET A 3 -15.06 20.61 19.52
C MET A 3 -13.97 19.54 19.47
N ASN A 4 -13.77 18.84 20.60
CA ASN A 4 -12.82 17.76 20.73
C ASN A 4 -13.29 16.59 19.85
N ARG A 5 -12.88 16.58 18.58
CA ARG A 5 -13.07 15.44 17.68
C ARG A 5 -12.20 14.31 18.23
N ARG A 6 -12.79 13.42 19.04
CA ARG A 6 -12.15 12.15 19.37
C ARG A 6 -11.81 11.47 18.04
N ARG A 7 -10.54 11.43 17.66
CA ARG A 7 -10.12 10.63 16.51
C ARG A 7 -10.42 9.19 16.88
N ASN A 8 -11.12 8.48 16.01
CA ASN A 8 -11.23 7.03 16.14
C ASN A 8 -9.83 6.44 16.15
N PRO A 9 -9.61 5.34 16.89
CA PRO A 9 -8.33 4.64 16.85
C PRO A 9 -8.02 4.23 15.40
N PRO A 10 -6.74 4.24 15.00
CA PRO A 10 -6.34 3.97 13.64
C PRO A 10 -6.77 2.56 13.21
N GLY A 11 -7.17 2.41 11.95
CA GLY A 11 -7.54 1.12 11.37
C GLY A 11 -6.37 0.15 11.32
N LYS A 12 -6.62 -1.15 11.06
CA LYS A 12 -5.56 -2.16 10.97
C LYS A 12 -4.55 -1.84 9.87
N LEU A 13 -5.02 -1.50 8.66
CA LEU A 13 -4.16 -1.09 7.55
C LEU A 13 -3.37 0.19 7.86
N GLU A 14 -3.99 1.18 8.50
CA GLU A 14 -3.28 2.40 8.95
C GLU A 14 -2.13 2.06 9.90
N GLN A 15 -2.36 1.18 10.87
CA GLN A 15 -1.32 0.70 11.79
C GLN A 15 -0.21 -0.06 11.04
N GLU A 16 -0.57 -0.92 10.09
CA GLU A 16 0.37 -1.67 9.24
C GLU A 16 1.25 -0.72 8.42
N VAL A 17 0.65 0.28 7.77
CA VAL A 17 1.34 1.30 6.97
C VAL A 17 2.32 2.09 7.85
N HIS A 18 1.88 2.56 9.01
CA HIS A 18 2.75 3.28 9.94
C HIS A 18 3.90 2.41 10.47
N PHE A 19 3.62 1.14 10.77
CA PHE A 19 4.63 0.18 11.19
C PHE A 19 5.69 -0.02 10.10
N LEU A 20 5.28 -0.25 8.85
CA LEU A 20 6.20 -0.45 7.72
C LEU A 20 7.04 0.81 7.45
N CYS A 21 6.42 1.99 7.43
CA CYS A 21 7.13 3.26 7.28
C CYS A 21 8.21 3.43 8.36
N SER A 22 7.86 3.18 9.63
CA SER A 22 8.82 3.24 10.74
C SER A 22 9.93 2.19 10.62
N ARG A 23 9.57 0.94 10.32
CA ARG A 23 10.49 -0.20 10.22
C ARG A 23 11.55 -0.02 9.14
N TYR A 24 11.17 0.59 8.02
CA TYR A 24 12.03 0.82 6.85
C TYR A 24 12.54 2.26 6.74
N ARG A 25 12.23 3.12 7.72
CA ARG A 25 12.62 4.54 7.75
C ARG A 25 12.19 5.30 6.49
N ILE A 26 10.93 5.10 6.12
CA ILE A 26 10.32 5.71 4.94
C ILE A 26 9.36 6.80 5.41
N ASP A 27 9.66 8.03 5.03
CA ASP A 27 8.74 9.16 5.13
C ASP A 27 8.11 9.45 3.76
N PRO A 28 6.77 9.51 3.66
CA PRO A 28 6.08 9.86 2.42
C PRO A 28 6.47 11.27 1.97
N ARG A 29 6.94 11.41 0.74
CA ARG A 29 7.29 12.70 0.15
C ARG A 29 6.14 13.24 -0.69
N LYS A 30 5.55 14.35 -0.23
CA LYS A 30 4.46 15.04 -0.94
C LYS A 30 4.87 15.53 -2.33
N GLU A 31 6.12 15.94 -2.50
CA GLU A 31 6.67 16.38 -3.79
C GLU A 31 6.70 15.27 -4.86
N PHE A 32 6.66 14.00 -4.43
CA PHE A 32 6.53 12.82 -5.30
C PHE A 32 5.09 12.27 -5.34
N GLY A 33 4.11 12.98 -4.77
CA GLY A 33 2.72 12.54 -4.74
C GLY A 33 2.47 11.26 -3.93
N GLN A 34 3.35 10.91 -2.99
CA GLN A 34 3.25 9.67 -2.23
C GLN A 34 2.09 9.73 -1.21
N HIS A 35 1.01 9.00 -1.50
CA HIS A 35 -0.15 8.81 -0.63
C HIS A 35 -0.45 7.32 -0.47
N PHE A 36 -0.32 6.79 0.75
CA PHE A 36 -0.62 5.39 1.02
C PHE A 36 -2.09 5.20 1.39
N VAL A 37 -2.69 4.14 0.87
CA VAL A 37 -4.05 3.72 1.24
C VAL A 37 -4.01 3.16 2.67
N ILE A 38 -4.78 3.78 3.57
CA ILE A 38 -4.86 3.41 5.00
C ILE A 38 -6.25 2.91 5.42
N ASP A 39 -7.29 3.09 4.59
CA ASP A 39 -8.64 2.58 4.84
C ASP A 39 -8.82 1.21 4.16
N GLU A 40 -9.09 0.18 4.95
CA GLU A 40 -9.31 -1.19 4.47
C GLU A 40 -10.50 -1.29 3.51
N ARG A 41 -11.54 -0.45 3.66
CA ARG A 41 -12.70 -0.48 2.75
C ARG A 41 -12.29 -0.02 1.36
N VAL A 42 -11.54 1.09 1.27
CA VAL A 42 -11.02 1.60 0.00
C VAL A 42 -10.11 0.56 -0.67
N MET A 43 -9.26 -0.11 0.11
CA MET A 43 -8.41 -1.20 -0.38
C MET A 43 -9.22 -2.37 -0.95
N ASN A 44 -10.26 -2.80 -0.22
CA ASN A 44 -11.12 -3.90 -0.66
C ASN A 44 -11.98 -3.53 -1.88
N ASP A 45 -12.49 -2.30 -1.93
CA ASP A 45 -13.25 -1.79 -3.08
C ASP A 45 -12.37 -1.73 -4.33
N LEU A 46 -11.13 -1.27 -4.19
CA LEU A 46 -10.15 -1.24 -5.29
C LEU A 46 -9.87 -2.65 -5.82
N LEU A 47 -9.55 -3.61 -4.94
CA LEU A 47 -9.26 -4.99 -5.34
C LEU A 47 -10.47 -5.67 -5.99
N SER A 48 -11.68 -5.41 -5.47
CA SER A 48 -12.91 -5.96 -6.02
C SER A 48 -13.22 -5.38 -7.40
N ALA A 49 -13.01 -4.08 -7.58
CA ALA A 49 -13.21 -3.39 -8.86
C ALA A 49 -12.19 -3.82 -9.93
N ALA A 50 -10.98 -4.24 -9.52
CA ALA A 50 -9.94 -4.69 -10.45
C ALA A 50 -10.24 -6.05 -11.10
N GLN A 51 -11.17 -6.84 -10.55
CA GLN A 51 -11.61 -8.14 -11.10
C GLN A 51 -10.45 -9.05 -11.53
N ILE A 52 -9.45 -9.22 -10.66
CA ILE A 52 -8.20 -9.93 -10.96
C ILE A 52 -8.45 -11.45 -10.99
N PHE A 53 -8.00 -12.10 -12.06
CA PHE A 53 -8.00 -13.56 -12.21
C PHE A 53 -6.59 -14.15 -12.01
N PRO A 54 -6.47 -15.44 -11.63
CA PRO A 54 -5.17 -16.06 -11.39
C PRO A 54 -4.21 -16.11 -12.58
N SER A 55 -4.73 -15.98 -13.81
CA SER A 55 -3.96 -15.94 -15.04
C SER A 55 -3.50 -14.53 -15.45
N ASP A 56 -4.01 -13.50 -14.78
CA ASP A 56 -3.72 -12.13 -15.16
C ASP A 56 -2.31 -11.75 -14.73
N HIS A 57 -1.64 -10.99 -15.60
CA HIS A 57 -0.40 -10.31 -15.26
C HIS A 57 -0.70 -8.85 -14.94
N ILE A 58 -0.49 -8.47 -13.68
CA ILE A 58 -0.76 -7.12 -13.17
C ILE A 58 0.52 -6.27 -13.23
N ILE A 59 0.40 -5.06 -13.77
CA ILE A 59 1.46 -4.04 -13.68
C ILE A 59 1.02 -3.01 -12.64
N GLU A 60 1.80 -2.86 -11.57
CA GLU A 60 1.56 -1.88 -10.51
C GLU A 60 2.55 -0.72 -10.66
N ILE A 61 2.03 0.50 -10.90
CA ILE A 61 2.84 1.71 -10.96
C ILE A 61 2.86 2.36 -9.58
N GLY A 62 4.05 2.55 -9.01
CA GLY A 62 4.22 3.11 -7.67
C GLY A 62 3.75 2.17 -6.56
N PRO A 63 4.30 0.95 -6.45
CA PRO A 63 3.94 -0.01 -5.39
C PRO A 63 4.25 0.53 -3.98
N GLY A 64 5.18 1.48 -3.85
CA GLY A 64 5.51 2.13 -2.58
C GLY A 64 5.92 1.12 -1.51
N ILE A 65 5.23 1.12 -0.36
CA ILE A 65 5.48 0.15 0.72
C ILE A 65 4.89 -1.25 0.46
N GLY A 66 4.28 -1.49 -0.69
CA GLY A 66 3.85 -2.80 -1.16
C GLY A 66 2.57 -3.35 -0.54
N THR A 67 1.78 -2.53 0.18
CA THR A 67 0.54 -2.99 0.83
C THR A 67 -0.52 -3.44 -0.16
N LEU A 68 -0.61 -2.81 -1.34
CA LEU A 68 -1.46 -3.23 -2.44
C LEU A 68 -0.85 -4.45 -3.16
N THR A 69 0.45 -4.42 -3.47
CA THR A 69 1.20 -5.54 -4.08
C THR A 69 0.96 -6.87 -3.38
N VAL A 70 1.12 -6.92 -2.05
CA VAL A 70 0.88 -8.15 -1.25
C VAL A 70 -0.55 -8.64 -1.34
N ARG A 71 -1.52 -7.73 -1.51
CA ARG A 71 -2.94 -8.10 -1.63
C ARG A 71 -3.27 -8.59 -3.05
N ILE A 72 -2.69 -7.99 -4.08
CA ILE A 72 -2.79 -8.47 -5.48
C ILE A 72 -2.19 -9.88 -5.60
N LEU A 73 -1.03 -10.12 -4.97
CA LEU A 73 -0.35 -11.42 -4.99
C LEU A 73 -1.16 -12.57 -4.39
N LYS A 74 -2.22 -12.29 -3.60
CA LYS A 74 -3.16 -13.31 -3.12
C LYS A 74 -4.11 -13.80 -4.22
N ALA A 75 -4.33 -13.00 -5.26
CA ALA A 75 -5.23 -13.30 -6.38
C ALA A 75 -4.49 -13.89 -7.58
N THR A 76 -3.28 -13.39 -7.88
CA THR A 76 -2.43 -13.86 -8.99
C THR A 76 -0.94 -13.80 -8.61
N PRO A 77 -0.11 -14.78 -8.99
CA PRO A 77 1.33 -14.74 -8.75
C PRO A 77 2.08 -13.83 -9.74
N HIS A 78 1.40 -13.30 -10.76
CA HIS A 78 2.04 -12.54 -11.84
C HIS A 78 1.88 -11.03 -11.63
N VAL A 79 2.84 -10.44 -10.92
CA VAL A 79 2.84 -8.99 -10.65
C VAL A 79 4.19 -8.38 -11.03
N THR A 80 4.16 -7.25 -11.74
CA THR A 80 5.34 -6.42 -12.01
C THR A 80 5.14 -5.04 -11.41
N GLY A 81 5.93 -4.74 -10.37
CA GLY A 81 5.99 -3.41 -9.78
C GLY A 81 6.97 -2.50 -10.51
N ILE A 82 6.55 -1.26 -10.81
CA ILE A 82 7.41 -0.22 -11.36
C ILE A 82 7.49 0.90 -10.32
N GLU A 83 8.65 1.01 -9.66
CA GLU A 83 8.93 2.01 -8.63
C GLU A 83 10.12 2.88 -9.04
N THR A 84 9.98 4.19 -8.89
CA THR A 84 11.02 5.16 -9.23
C THR A 84 11.84 5.57 -8.02
N ASP A 85 11.27 5.44 -6.81
CA ASP A 85 11.92 5.81 -5.57
C ASP A 85 12.61 4.59 -4.95
N THR A 86 13.93 4.53 -5.16
CA THR A 86 14.79 3.41 -4.72
C THR A 86 14.77 3.17 -3.21
N ARG A 87 14.26 4.11 -2.40
CA ARG A 87 14.08 3.94 -0.95
C ARG A 87 13.10 2.81 -0.61
N PHE A 88 12.18 2.45 -1.52
CA PHE A 88 11.26 1.34 -1.33
C PHE A 88 11.86 -0.02 -1.71
N GLN A 89 13.01 -0.06 -2.38
CA GLN A 89 13.62 -1.32 -2.81
C GLN A 89 13.79 -2.33 -1.65
N PRO A 90 14.27 -1.95 -0.44
CA PRO A 90 14.45 -2.93 0.63
C PRO A 90 13.16 -3.58 1.14
N ILE A 91 12.01 -2.89 1.07
CA ILE A 91 10.72 -3.45 1.47
C ILE A 91 10.10 -4.27 0.33
N LEU A 92 10.19 -3.77 -0.91
CA LEU A 92 9.66 -4.45 -2.09
C LEU A 92 10.41 -5.75 -2.38
N GLU A 93 11.72 -5.78 -2.17
CA GLU A 93 12.48 -7.01 -2.25
C GLU A 93 11.89 -8.04 -1.29
N LYS A 94 11.50 -7.72 -0.05
CA LYS A 94 10.94 -8.74 0.87
C LYS A 94 9.61 -9.36 0.41
N ILE A 95 8.97 -8.82 -0.62
CA ILE A 95 7.76 -9.36 -1.24
C ILE A 95 8.20 -10.29 -2.37
N HIS A 96 8.56 -11.52 -2.02
CA HIS A 96 8.79 -12.61 -2.96
C HIS A 96 8.26 -13.92 -2.40
#